data_AF-H2YPH1-F1
#
_entry.id   AF-H2YPH1-F1
#
_cell.length_a   1.000
_cell.length_b   1.000
_cell.length_c   1.000
_cell.angle_alpha   90.00
_cell.angle_beta   90.00
_cell.angle_gamma   90.00
#
_symmetry.space_group_name_H-M   'P 1'
#
loop_
_entity.id
_entity.type
_entity.pdbx_description
1 polymer ?
#
loop_
_entity_poly.entity_id
_entity_poly.type
_entity_poly.pdbx_seq_one_letter_code
_entity_poly.pdbx_strand_id
1 'polypeptide(L)'
;YSNLSCTILSDPLSVLQRLERFLNIEPYFNTNNVFFNESKGFYCWLQDGQSKCLGERKGRKHPKVDKQIMDALKLYYKKPNEELFKLIGKKFDW
;
A
#
# COMPACT_ATOMS: atom_id res chain seq x y z
N TYR A 1 -15.92 -2.12 6.60
CA TYR A 1 -14.69 -1.43 7.05
C TYR A 1 -13.60 -1.54 5.98
N SER A 2 -13.91 -1.19 4.74
CA SER A 2 -13.10 -1.61 3.58
C SER A 2 -12.91 -0.50 2.56
N ASN A 3 -12.80 0.75 3.00
CA ASN A 3 -12.47 1.90 2.16
C ASN A 3 -11.37 2.75 2.81
N LEU A 4 -10.29 2.12 3.31
CA LEU A 4 -9.04 2.85 3.56
C LEU A 4 -8.28 2.86 2.24
N SER A 5 -8.14 4.03 1.62
CA SER A 5 -7.44 4.20 0.34
C SER A 5 -5.93 4.05 0.55
N CYS A 6 -5.47 2.80 0.57
CA CYS A 6 -4.05 2.51 0.53
C CYS A 6 -3.59 2.58 -0.93
N THR A 7 -3.00 3.71 -1.34
CA THR A 7 -2.63 3.96 -2.74
C THR A 7 -1.76 2.86 -3.33
N ILE A 8 -0.84 2.27 -2.56
CA ILE A 8 0.02 1.18 -3.05
C ILE A 8 -0.76 -0.13 -3.34
N LEU A 9 -1.92 -0.33 -2.72
CA LEU A 9 -2.76 -1.50 -2.98
C LEU A 9 -3.67 -1.29 -4.19
N SER A 10 -4.17 -0.07 -4.41
CA SER A 10 -5.07 0.25 -5.52
C SER A 10 -4.34 0.64 -6.80
N ASP A 11 -3.26 1.40 -6.67
CA ASP A 11 -2.43 1.95 -7.76
C ASP A 11 -0.94 1.96 -7.36
N PRO A 12 -0.29 0.79 -7.31
CA PRO A 12 1.14 0.71 -7.02
C PRO A 12 2.00 1.38 -8.09
N LEU A 13 1.54 1.43 -9.34
CA LEU A 13 2.33 1.97 -10.45
C LEU A 13 2.64 3.45 -10.24
N SER A 14 1.66 4.28 -9.87
CA SER A 14 1.92 5.70 -9.62
C SER A 14 2.85 5.93 -8.44
N VAL A 15 2.75 5.10 -7.39
CA VAL A 15 3.63 5.14 -6.22
C VAL A 15 5.06 4.77 -6.60
N LEU A 16 5.25 3.71 -7.39
CA LEU A 16 6.56 3.26 -7.86
C LEU A 16 7.21 4.30 -8.77
N GLN A 17 6.49 4.87 -9.73
CA GLN A 17 7.02 5.92 -10.60
C GLN A 17 7.39 7.18 -9.85
N ARG A 18 6.63 7.55 -8.80
CA ARG A 18 7.00 8.64 -7.91
C ARG A 18 8.29 8.32 -7.14
N LEU A 19 8.47 7.07 -6.72
CA LEU A 19 9.68 6.62 -6.04
C LEU A 19 10.91 6.64 -6.98
N GLU A 20 10.76 6.18 -8.23
CA GLU A 20 11.83 6.25 -9.24
C GLU A 20 12.31 7.69 -9.45
N ARG A 21 11.35 8.62 -9.62
CA ARG A 21 11.66 10.07 -9.71
C ARG A 21 12.33 10.61 -8.46
N PHE A 22 11.87 10.21 -7.28
CA PHE A 22 12.45 10.64 -6.01
C PHE A 22 13.89 10.16 -5.84
N LEU A 23 14.18 8.91 -6.23
CA LEU A 23 15.51 8.32 -6.18
C LEU A 23 16.41 8.75 -7.36
N ASN A 24 15.86 9.45 -8.36
CA ASN A 24 16.54 9.85 -9.59
C ASN A 24 17.15 8.66 -10.34
N ILE A 25 16.36 7.61 -10.52
CA ILE A 25 16.73 6.40 -11.29
C ILE A 25 15.94 6.33 -12.59
N GLU A 26 16.43 5.52 -13.54
CA GLU A 26 15.73 5.31 -14.80
C GLU A 26 14.33 4.69 -14.56
N PRO A 27 13.28 5.19 -15.24
CA PRO A 27 11.95 4.62 -15.14
C PRO A 27 11.92 3.17 -15.64
N TYR A 28 11.60 2.25 -14.74
CA TYR A 28 11.47 0.82 -15.02
C TYR A 28 10.00 0.38 -15.00
N PHE A 29 9.21 0.84 -14.01
CA PHE A 29 7.83 0.41 -13.84
C PHE A 29 6.85 1.13 -14.78
N ASN A 30 6.05 0.35 -15.49
CA ASN A 30 5.06 0.83 -16.45
C ASN A 30 3.84 -0.11 -16.51
N THR A 31 2.84 0.25 -17.31
CA THR A 31 1.59 -0.51 -17.46
C THR A 31 1.77 -1.89 -18.08
N ASN A 32 2.90 -2.16 -18.74
CA ASN A 32 3.17 -3.44 -19.38
C ASN A 32 3.85 -4.43 -18.43
N ASN A 33 4.54 -3.95 -17.40
CA ASN A 33 5.25 -4.82 -16.44
C ASN A 33 4.65 -4.84 -15.04
N VAL A 34 3.65 -4.01 -14.71
CA VAL A 34 2.88 -4.11 -13.45
C VAL A 34 1.45 -4.50 -13.77
N PHE A 35 0.95 -5.57 -13.13
CA PHE A 35 -0.39 -6.10 -13.41
C PHE A 35 -1.05 -6.65 -12.15
N PHE A 36 -2.39 -6.66 -12.12
CA PHE A 36 -3.14 -7.23 -11.02
C PHE A 36 -3.31 -8.74 -11.21
N ASN A 37 -2.99 -9.54 -10.19
CA ASN A 37 -3.22 -10.97 -10.20
C ASN A 37 -4.45 -11.30 -9.36
N GLU A 38 -5.57 -11.63 -10.01
CA GLU A 38 -6.85 -11.88 -9.35
C GLU A 38 -6.79 -13.04 -8.35
N SER A 39 -6.08 -14.12 -8.67
CA SER A 39 -5.94 -15.27 -7.78
C SER A 39 -5.15 -14.94 -6.52
N LYS A 40 -4.18 -14.03 -6.61
CA LYS A 40 -3.42 -13.54 -5.44
C LYS A 40 -4.15 -12.40 -4.73
N GLY A 41 -5.00 -11.63 -5.42
CA GLY A 41 -5.69 -10.45 -4.92
C GLY A 41 -4.78 -9.22 -4.74
N PHE A 42 -3.59 -9.24 -5.35
CA PHE A 42 -2.59 -8.17 -5.26
C PHE A 42 -1.92 -7.95 -6.62
N TYR A 43 -1.29 -6.78 -6.78
CA TYR A 43 -0.43 -6.50 -7.92
C TYR A 43 0.88 -7.30 -7.86
N CYS A 44 1.31 -7.73 -9.04
CA CYS A 44 2.58 -8.41 -9.33
C CYS A 44 3.32 -7.63 -10.43
N TRP A 45 4.56 -8.01 -10.71
CA TRP A 45 5.33 -7.42 -11.79
C TRP A 45 6.07 -8.47 -12.65
N LEU A 46 6.39 -8.10 -13.87
CA LEU A 46 7.24 -8.86 -14.77
C LEU A 46 8.70 -8.47 -14.57
N GLN A 47 9.57 -9.46 -14.48
CA GLN A 47 11.01 -9.30 -14.41
C GLN A 47 11.65 -10.41 -15.24
N ASP A 48 12.43 -10.04 -16.26
CA ASP A 48 13.11 -10.98 -17.17
C ASP A 48 12.17 -12.03 -17.79
N GLY A 49 10.96 -11.59 -18.18
CA GLY A 49 9.91 -12.46 -18.73
C GLY A 49 9.21 -13.35 -17.70
N GLN A 50 9.58 -13.28 -16.42
CA GLN A 50 8.97 -14.04 -15.35
C GLN A 50 8.03 -13.17 -14.51
N SER A 51 6.85 -13.70 -14.21
CA SER A 51 5.94 -13.13 -13.23
C SER A 51 6.53 -13.26 -11.82
N LYS A 52 6.70 -12.12 -11.14
CA LYS A 52 7.10 -12.02 -9.73
C LYS A 52 5.94 -11.43 -8.94
N CYS A 53 5.47 -12.19 -7.97
CA CYS A 53 4.47 -11.75 -7.00
C CYS A 53 5.08 -11.72 -5.60
N LEU A 54 4.44 -10.99 -4.69
CA LEU A 54 4.77 -11.09 -3.28
C LEU A 54 4.57 -12.53 -2.78
N GLY A 55 5.52 -13.02 -1.98
CA GLY A 55 5.47 -14.38 -1.44
C GLY A 55 4.31 -14.59 -0.45
N GLU A 56 4.03 -15.86 -0.13
CA GLU A 56 2.85 -16.29 0.65
C GLU A 56 2.71 -15.67 2.04
N ARG A 57 3.80 -15.14 2.60
CA ARG A 57 3.77 -14.47 3.91
C ARG A 57 3.24 -13.03 3.84
N LYS A 58 2.95 -12.50 2.65
CA LYS A 58 2.40 -11.16 2.43
C LYS A 58 0.90 -11.25 2.10
N GLY A 59 0.11 -10.30 2.59
CA GLY A 59 -1.34 -10.28 2.35
C GLY A 59 -2.16 -11.26 3.20
N ARG A 60 -1.66 -11.65 4.39
CA ARG A 60 -2.38 -12.57 5.28
C ARG A 60 -3.70 -11.97 5.74
N LYS A 61 -4.74 -12.80 5.82
CA LYS A 61 -6.07 -12.40 6.30
C LYS A 61 -5.98 -11.96 7.76
N HIS A 62 -6.42 -10.73 8.04
CA HIS A 62 -6.51 -10.24 9.41
C HIS A 62 -7.65 -10.94 10.17
N PRO A 63 -7.50 -11.20 11.48
CA PRO A 63 -8.61 -11.69 12.29
C PRO A 63 -9.72 -10.66 12.38
N LYS A 64 -10.94 -11.12 12.65
CA LYS A 64 -12.04 -10.21 13.00
C LYS A 64 -11.77 -9.66 14.40
N VAL A 65 -11.77 -8.33 14.52
CA VAL A 65 -11.61 -7.61 15.79
C VAL A 65 -12.95 -6.97 16.14
N ASP A 66 -13.31 -6.98 17.42
CA ASP A 66 -14.53 -6.35 17.90
C ASP A 66 -14.56 -4.85 17.57
N LYS A 67 -15.74 -4.32 17.26
CA LYS A 67 -15.91 -2.92 16.86
C LYS A 67 -15.45 -1.97 17.97
N GLN A 68 -15.75 -2.25 19.23
CA GLN A 68 -15.35 -1.40 20.36
C GLN A 68 -13.83 -1.31 20.48
N ILE A 69 -13.13 -2.44 20.26
CA ILE A 69 -11.67 -2.48 20.25
C ILE A 69 -11.11 -1.68 19.06
N MET A 70 -11.68 -1.84 17.87
CA MET A 70 -11.27 -1.07 16.69
C MET A 70 -11.46 0.43 16.88
N ASP A 71 -12.57 0.86 17.49
CA ASP A 71 -12.85 2.26 17.77
C ASP A 71 -11.89 2.81 18.85
N ALA A 72 -11.58 2.02 19.87
CA ALA A 72 -10.57 2.38 20.88
C ALA A 72 -9.17 2.54 20.26
N LEU A 73 -8.77 1.64 19.35
CA LEU A 73 -7.50 1.73 18.63
C LEU A 73 -7.43 3.00 17.75
N LYS A 74 -8.50 3.32 17.02
CA LYS A 74 -8.57 4.56 16.21
C LYS A 74 -8.45 5.81 17.08
N LEU A 75 -9.15 5.84 18.21
CA LEU A 75 -9.07 6.96 19.14
C LEU A 75 -7.66 7.11 19.72
N TYR A 76 -7.03 5.99 20.09
CA TYR A 76 -5.67 5.96 20.61
C TYR A 76 -4.65 6.55 19.63
N TYR A 77 -4.71 6.18 18.35
CA TYR A 77 -3.75 6.66 17.34
C TYR A 77 -4.06 8.05 16.79
N LYS A 78 -5.22 8.65 17.06
CA LYS A 78 -5.63 9.95 16.50
C LYS A 78 -4.60 11.05 16.74
N LYS A 79 -4.20 11.28 18.00
CA LYS A 79 -3.25 12.34 18.36
C LYS A 79 -1.84 12.08 17.79
N PRO A 80 -1.24 10.88 17.94
CA PRO A 80 0.03 10.56 17.29
C PRO A 80 0.00 10.74 15.76
N ASN A 81 -1.10 10.37 15.10
CA ASN A 81 -1.26 10.55 13.65
C ASN A 81 -1.27 12.04 13.26
N GLU A 82 -2.00 12.88 13.99
CA GLU A 82 -2.01 14.33 13.76
C GLU A 82 -0.62 14.97 13.94
N GLU A 83 0.12 14.56 14.97
CA GLU A 83 1.50 15.02 15.22
C GLU A 83 2.45 14.57 14.10
N LEU A 84 2.34 13.31 13.67
CA LEU A 84 3.12 12.77 12.57
C LEU A 84 2.83 13.52 11.26
N PHE A 85 1.56 13.80 10.94
CA PHE A 85 1.19 14.51 9.72
C PHE A 85 1.76 15.94 9.66
N LYS A 86 1.80 16.61 10.81
CA LYS A 86 2.46 17.93 10.94
C LYS A 86 3.97 17.80 10.70
N LEU A 87 4.60 16.78 11.29
CA LEU A 87 6.05 16.55 11.15
C LEU A 87 6.47 16.29 9.71
N ILE A 88 5.74 15.44 8.98
CA ILE A 88 6.09 15.02 7.62
C ILE A 88 5.46 15.91 6.53
N GLY A 89 4.65 16.91 6.92
CA GLY A 89 3.97 17.82 5.98
C GLY A 89 2.98 17.12 5.05
N LYS A 90 2.43 15.97 5.45
CA LYS A 90 1.53 15.15 4.62
C LYS A 90 0.51 14.44 5.48
N LYS A 91 -0.76 14.51 5.08
CA LYS A 91 -1.87 13.77 5.70
C LYS A 91 -2.13 12.47 4.95
N PHE A 92 -2.46 11.41 5.70
CA PHE A 92 -2.96 10.15 5.17
C PHE A 92 -4.39 9.90 5.67
N ASP A 93 -5.14 9.09 4.92
CA ASP A 93 -6.48 8.65 5.30
C ASP A 93 -6.37 7.42 6.21
N TRP A 94 -5.96 7.65 7.46
CA TRP A 94 -5.73 6.64 8.50
C TRP A 94 -6.76 6.73 9.63
#